data_AF-A0A835LMG3-F1
#
_entry.id   AF-A0A835LMG3-F1
#
_cell.length_a   1.000
_cell.length_b   1.000
_cell.length_c   1.000
_cell.angle_alpha   90.00
_cell.angle_beta   90.00
_cell.angle_gamma   90.00
#
_symmetry.space_group_name_H-M   'P 1'
#
loop_
_entity.id
_entity.type
_entity.pdbx_description
1 polymer ?
#
loop_
_entity_poly.entity_id
_entity_poly.type
_entity_poly.pdbx_seq_one_letter_code
_entity_poly.pdbx_strand_id
1 'polypeptide(L)'
;MNRCGYQHKCQYTKRYEDGRASSGILHKIHLASIRRLMVTLRVLLSLVVDTKMRTLHLTKKVPGMIGLNRQPQSFITQLSIKKFAYCFPYYNVPYGDGYIKFSEAASITGLKTPLMSIKNWDMDHYFLDLQGVSIDNSRLLIPEGTFSVKGEFNETGGFMIDTGTTYTSLNKTAFYILRYELARKVNRQRVDDPQKFFRLCYKVYGSV
;
A
#
# COMPACT_ATOMS: atom_id res chain seq x y z
N MET A 1 17.84 1.01 9.65
CA MET A 1 18.81 1.45 10.68
C MET A 1 19.20 2.89 10.39
N ASN A 2 19.02 3.78 11.35
CA ASN A 2 19.50 5.16 11.22
C ASN A 2 20.88 5.25 11.89
N ARG A 3 21.88 5.80 11.20
CA ARG A 3 23.20 6.07 11.78
C ARG A 3 23.39 7.57 11.89
N CYS A 4 23.59 8.07 13.09
CA CYS A 4 23.94 9.47 13.32
C CYS A 4 25.45 9.56 13.49
N GLY A 5 26.12 10.26 12.57
CA GLY A 5 27.57 10.47 12.61
C GLY A 5 27.97 11.69 13.44
N TYR A 6 29.28 11.89 13.59
CA TYR A 6 29.91 12.96 14.38
C TYR A 6 29.54 14.41 13.99
N GLN A 7 28.88 14.65 12.86
CA GLN A 7 28.48 15.99 12.39
C GLN A 7 26.98 16.31 12.62
N HIS A 8 26.30 15.66 13.56
CA HIS A 8 24.85 15.79 13.79
C HIS A 8 23.97 15.45 12.57
N LYS A 9 24.53 14.79 11.55
CA LYS A 9 23.82 14.30 10.38
C LYS A 9 23.37 12.87 10.65
N CYS A 10 22.07 12.66 10.67
CA CYS A 10 21.49 11.33 10.77
C CYS A 10 21.12 10.82 9.39
N GLN A 11 21.77 9.75 8.95
CA GLN A 11 21.46 9.08 7.69
C GLN A 11 20.30 8.11 7.88
N TYR A 12 19.44 8.02 6.88
CA TYR A 12 18.41 7.00 6.78
C TYR A 12 18.65 6.13 5.55
N THR A 13 18.22 4.88 5.66
CA THR A 13 18.00 3.98 4.53
C THR A 13 16.64 3.32 4.76
N LYS A 14 15.77 3.43 3.76
CA LYS A 14 14.43 2.81 3.75
C LYS A 14 14.29 2.00 2.48
N ARG A 15 13.80 0.77 2.63
CA ARG A 15 13.54 -0.16 1.53
C ARG A 15 12.04 -0.39 1.44
N TYR A 16 11.54 -0.42 0.22
CA TYR A 16 10.19 -0.85 -0.11
C TYR A 16 10.18 -2.35 -0.41
N GLU A 17 9.03 -3.00 -0.28
CA GLU A 17 8.89 -4.46 -0.41
C GLU A 17 9.31 -5.01 -1.78
N ASP A 18 9.32 -4.18 -2.82
CA ASP A 18 9.82 -4.55 -4.15
C ASP A 18 11.36 -4.50 -4.29
N GLY A 19 12.06 -4.30 -3.17
CA GLY A 19 13.51 -4.26 -3.09
C GLY A 19 14.12 -2.88 -3.41
N ARG A 20 13.34 -1.92 -3.92
CA ARG A 20 13.84 -0.55 -4.12
C ARG A 20 14.13 0.11 -2.79
N ALA A 21 15.20 0.88 -2.74
CA ALA A 21 15.61 1.56 -1.52
C ALA A 21 15.94 3.01 -1.79
N SER A 22 15.72 3.83 -0.77
CA SER A 22 16.11 5.22 -0.72
C SER A 22 16.99 5.45 0.50
N SER A 23 18.04 6.23 0.31
CA SER A 23 18.92 6.66 1.38
C SER A 23 19.12 8.16 1.31
N GLY A 24 19.29 8.81 2.46
CA GLY A 24 19.50 10.24 2.51
C GLY A 24 19.79 10.74 3.92
N ILE A 25 19.82 12.05 4.08
CA ILE A 25 19.97 12.70 5.39
C ILE A 25 18.57 13.02 5.91
N LEU A 26 18.36 12.74 7.19
CA LEU A 26 17.15 13.09 7.92
C LEU A 26 17.09 14.60 8.14
N HIS A 27 15.96 15.20 7.79
CA HIS A 27 15.68 16.61 8.02
C HIS A 27 14.38 16.77 8.81
N LYS A 28 14.34 17.81 9.66
CA LYS A 28 13.10 18.27 10.28
C LYS A 28 12.43 19.24 9.31
N ILE A 29 11.19 18.97 8.97
CA ILE A 29 10.38 19.79 8.06
C ILE A 29 9.17 20.33 8.82
N HIS A 30 8.74 21.52 8.45
CA HIS A 30 7.51 22.14 8.91
C HIS A 30 6.40 21.87 7.89
N LEU A 31 5.34 21.20 8.32
CA LEU A 31 4.15 20.99 7.50
C LEU A 31 3.06 21.96 7.93
N ALA A 32 2.24 22.41 6.98
CA ALA A 32 1.06 23.25 7.23
C ALA A 32 -0.11 22.71 6.40
N SER A 33 -1.31 22.66 6.97
CA SER A 33 -2.54 22.29 6.28
C SER A 33 -3.36 23.53 5.95
N ILE A 34 -3.90 23.58 4.72
CA ILE A 34 -4.55 24.79 4.17
C ILE A 34 -6.04 24.86 4.59
N ARG A 35 -6.62 23.81 5.16
CA ARG A 35 -8.04 23.81 5.58
C ARG A 35 -8.17 23.64 7.09
N ARG A 36 -8.28 24.79 7.76
CA ARG A 36 -8.56 25.03 9.19
C ARG A 36 -7.36 24.75 10.11
N LEU A 37 -6.77 25.86 10.57
CA LEU A 37 -5.61 26.00 11.46
C LEU A 37 -4.24 25.70 10.81
N MET A 38 -3.36 26.71 10.77
CA MET A 38 -1.94 26.51 10.51
C MET A 38 -1.35 25.73 11.68
N VAL A 39 -1.28 24.41 11.56
CA VAL A 39 -0.54 23.59 12.53
C VAL A 39 0.87 23.42 11.99
N THR A 40 1.83 24.14 12.56
CA THR A 40 3.25 23.95 12.25
C THR A 40 3.74 22.67 12.91
N LEU A 41 3.81 21.59 12.15
CA LEU A 41 4.26 20.30 12.66
C LEU A 41 5.74 20.08 12.33
N ARG A 42 6.56 19.80 13.35
CA ARG A 42 7.95 19.35 13.14
C ARG A 42 7.94 17.85 12.89
N VAL A 43 8.07 17.45 11.63
CA VAL A 43 8.15 16.04 11.24
C VAL A 43 9.55 15.76 10.70
N LEU A 44 10.15 14.68 11.16
CA LEU A 44 11.35 14.08 10.61
C LEU A 44 10.93 13.25 9.40
N LEU A 45 10.98 13.85 8.21
CA LEU A 45 10.61 13.13 6.99
C LEU A 45 11.84 12.50 6.34
N SER A 46 11.70 11.24 5.93
CA SER A 46 12.60 10.64 4.94
C SER A 46 12.10 11.05 3.56
N LEU A 47 12.69 12.08 2.97
CA LEU A 47 12.35 12.51 1.61
C LEU A 47 12.99 11.54 0.60
N VAL A 48 12.19 10.64 0.06
CA VAL A 48 12.62 9.72 -1.01
C VAL A 48 12.58 10.44 -2.36
N VAL A 49 13.67 11.07 -2.76
CA VAL A 49 13.83 11.54 -4.15
C VAL A 49 14.26 10.34 -4.99
N ASP A 50 13.31 9.52 -5.41
CA ASP A 50 13.59 8.41 -6.33
C ASP A 50 13.41 8.87 -7.77
N THR A 51 14.52 9.12 -8.46
CA THR A 51 14.54 9.44 -9.90
C THR A 51 14.25 8.22 -10.79
N LYS A 52 14.04 7.02 -10.21
CA LYS A 52 13.80 5.75 -10.88
C LYS A 52 12.47 5.09 -10.49
N MET A 53 11.48 5.85 -9.97
CA MET A 53 10.11 5.34 -9.88
C MET A 53 9.52 5.13 -11.28
N ARG A 54 9.75 3.95 -11.86
CA ARG A 54 9.14 3.51 -13.14
C ARG A 54 7.85 2.70 -12.95
N THR A 55 7.50 2.30 -11.74
CA THR A 55 6.34 1.41 -11.46
C THR A 55 5.05 2.15 -11.15
N LEU A 56 5.13 3.41 -10.74
CA LEU A 56 3.99 4.31 -10.79
C LEU A 56 4.19 5.12 -12.08
N HIS A 57 3.24 5.09 -13.01
CA HIS A 57 3.18 6.06 -14.11
C HIS A 57 2.88 7.47 -13.55
N LEU A 58 3.70 7.94 -12.61
CA LEU A 58 3.73 9.32 -12.16
C LEU A 58 4.38 10.11 -13.28
N THR A 59 3.54 10.55 -14.21
CA THR A 59 3.89 11.47 -15.29
C THR A 59 4.35 12.85 -14.77
N LYS A 60 4.41 13.04 -13.45
CA LYS A 60 4.88 14.25 -12.77
C LYS A 60 5.93 13.87 -11.71
N LYS A 61 7.01 14.65 -11.62
CA LYS A 61 8.06 14.50 -10.59
C LYS A 61 7.43 14.56 -9.20
N VAL A 62 7.28 13.41 -8.55
CA VAL A 62 6.90 13.35 -7.13
C VAL A 62 8.17 13.55 -6.31
N PRO A 63 8.26 14.59 -5.45
CA PRO A 63 9.47 14.90 -4.70
C PRO A 63 9.76 13.89 -3.57
N GLY A 64 8.78 13.07 -3.21
CA GLY A 64 8.95 11.91 -2.34
C GLY A 64 7.65 11.31 -1.83
N MET A 65 7.78 10.42 -0.86
CA MET A 65 6.66 9.64 -0.30
C MET A 65 6.45 9.95 1.18
N ILE A 66 5.20 9.89 1.63
CA ILE A 66 4.84 9.97 3.04
C ILE A 66 4.56 8.56 3.55
N GLY A 67 5.40 8.07 4.47
CA GLY A 67 5.19 6.77 5.10
C GLY A 67 4.09 6.83 6.14
N LEU A 68 3.03 6.03 5.95
CA LEU A 68 1.89 5.92 6.88
C LEU A 68 1.89 4.59 7.64
N ASN A 69 2.97 3.80 7.61
CA ASN A 69 3.07 2.55 8.36
C ASN A 69 3.20 2.81 9.88
N ARG A 70 3.31 1.75 10.68
CA ARG A 70 3.39 1.85 12.15
C ARG A 70 4.82 2.00 12.71
N GLN A 71 5.81 2.25 11.84
CA GLN A 71 7.20 2.45 12.26
C GLN A 71 7.38 3.74 13.07
N PRO A 72 8.39 3.81 13.96
CA PRO A 72 8.70 5.02 14.72
C PRO A 72 8.94 6.27 13.86
N GLN A 73 9.51 6.10 12.66
CA GLN A 73 9.78 7.21 11.73
C GLN A 73 8.63 7.50 10.76
N SER A 74 7.48 6.82 10.89
CA SER A 74 6.34 7.12 10.03
C SER A 74 5.69 8.45 10.39
N PHE A 75 4.98 9.04 9.44
CA PHE A 75 4.27 10.30 9.64
C PHE A 75 3.24 10.19 10.78
N ILE A 76 2.50 9.08 10.83
CA ILE A 76 1.45 8.89 11.83
C ILE A 76 2.03 8.70 13.24
N THR A 77 3.16 8.00 13.39
CA THR A 77 3.76 7.75 14.71
C THR A 77 4.38 9.03 15.27
N GLN A 78 5.10 9.78 14.44
CA GLN A 78 5.73 11.04 14.85
C GLN A 78 4.71 12.09 15.29
N LEU A 79 3.50 12.06 14.71
CA LEU A 79 2.42 12.98 15.02
C LEU A 79 1.41 12.42 16.01
N SER A 80 1.65 11.22 16.58
CA SER A 80 0.71 10.54 17.47
C SER A 80 -0.69 10.37 16.86
N ILE A 81 -0.79 10.25 15.54
CA ILE A 81 -2.03 10.02 14.81
C ILE A 81 -2.44 8.55 15.00
N LYS A 82 -3.58 8.34 15.66
CA LYS A 82 -4.09 6.99 15.96
C LYS A 82 -5.02 6.43 14.89
N LYS A 83 -5.60 7.30 14.05
CA LYS A 83 -6.53 6.90 12.98
C LYS A 83 -6.43 7.84 11.79
N PHE A 84 -6.67 7.29 10.60
CA PHE A 84 -6.78 8.04 9.36
C PHE A 84 -7.76 7.35 8.43
N ALA A 85 -8.30 8.10 7.48
CA ALA A 85 -9.21 7.60 6.45
C ALA A 85 -8.81 8.22 5.11
N TYR A 86 -8.85 7.43 4.04
CA TYR A 86 -8.50 7.90 2.70
C TYR A 86 -9.53 7.46 1.67
N CYS A 87 -9.63 8.26 0.61
CA CYS A 87 -10.38 7.94 -0.60
C CYS A 87 -9.52 8.42 -1.78
N PHE A 88 -9.04 7.48 -2.60
CA PHE A 88 -8.24 7.80 -3.77
C PHE A 88 -9.13 7.91 -5.00
N PRO A 89 -8.87 8.90 -5.89
CA PRO A 89 -9.54 8.95 -7.17
C PRO A 89 -9.10 7.78 -8.04
N TYR A 90 -9.86 7.51 -9.09
CA TYR A 90 -9.46 6.52 -10.08
C TYR A 90 -8.19 6.98 -10.81
N TYR A 91 -7.23 6.07 -11.02
CA TYR A 91 -5.86 6.40 -11.44
C TYR A 91 -5.76 7.14 -12.78
N ASN A 92 -6.76 7.01 -13.65
CA ASN A 92 -6.80 7.61 -14.99
C ASN A 92 -7.57 8.94 -15.05
N VAL A 93 -8.10 9.45 -13.93
CA VAL A 93 -8.85 10.72 -13.90
C VAL A 93 -7.89 11.85 -13.53
N PRO A 94 -7.50 12.72 -14.48
CA PRO A 94 -6.70 13.90 -14.16
C PRO A 94 -7.50 14.79 -13.21
N TYR A 95 -6.91 15.18 -12.09
CA TYR A 95 -7.55 16.04 -11.07
C TYR A 95 -8.74 15.42 -10.32
N GLY A 96 -8.83 14.09 -10.24
CA GLY A 96 -9.83 13.47 -9.38
C GLY A 96 -9.68 13.92 -7.92
N ASP A 97 -10.79 14.34 -7.31
CA ASP A 97 -10.83 14.78 -5.92
C ASP A 97 -10.70 13.56 -4.98
N GLY A 98 -9.50 13.35 -4.46
CA GLY A 98 -9.24 12.42 -3.36
C GLY A 98 -9.06 13.13 -2.03
N TYR A 99 -9.07 12.38 -0.94
CA TYR A 99 -8.70 12.91 0.37
C TYR A 99 -7.97 11.89 1.23
N ILE A 100 -7.18 12.43 2.15
CA ILE A 100 -6.77 11.76 3.37
C ILE A 100 -7.14 12.65 4.55
N LYS A 101 -7.77 12.05 5.56
CA LYS A 101 -8.17 12.71 6.80
C LYS A 101 -7.47 12.00 7.96
N PHE A 102 -7.02 12.77 8.94
CA PHE A 102 -6.32 12.28 10.10
C PHE A 102 -7.10 12.58 11.37
N SER A 103 -6.87 11.76 12.40
CA SER A 103 -7.41 11.95 13.75
C SER A 103 -8.93 12.17 13.73
N GLU A 104 -9.46 13.19 14.39
CA GLU A 104 -10.89 13.46 14.55
C GLU A 104 -11.62 13.66 13.22
N ALA A 105 -10.94 14.20 12.20
CA ALA A 105 -11.51 14.35 10.87
C ALA A 105 -11.70 13.01 10.13
N ALA A 106 -10.99 11.95 10.55
CA ALA A 106 -11.16 10.60 10.04
C ALA A 106 -12.40 9.95 10.68
N SER A 107 -13.55 10.16 10.06
CA SER A 107 -14.77 9.41 10.36
C SER A 107 -14.69 8.01 9.74
N ILE A 108 -14.80 6.97 10.57
CA ILE A 108 -14.77 5.56 10.14
C ILE A 108 -16.14 4.96 10.40
N THR A 109 -16.94 4.86 9.35
CA THR A 109 -18.31 4.33 9.35
C THR A 109 -18.40 3.03 8.57
N GLY A 110 -19.42 2.21 8.84
CA GLY A 110 -19.66 0.94 8.12
C GLY A 110 -19.01 -0.28 8.78
N LEU A 111 -18.83 -1.34 7.98
CA LEU A 111 -18.25 -2.60 8.41
C LEU A 111 -16.78 -2.42 8.79
N LYS A 112 -16.34 -3.15 9.82
CA LYS A 112 -14.98 -3.09 10.36
C LYS A 112 -14.42 -4.49 10.46
N THR A 113 -13.11 -4.61 10.27
CA THR A 113 -12.35 -5.81 10.55
C THR A 113 -11.14 -5.43 11.41
N PRO A 114 -10.73 -6.25 12.40
CA PRO A 114 -9.53 -5.99 13.17
C PRO A 114 -8.28 -5.96 12.28
N LEU A 115 -7.37 -5.03 12.57
CA LEU A 115 -6.02 -5.10 12.04
C LEU A 115 -5.25 -6.18 12.81
N MET A 116 -4.53 -7.04 12.09
CA MET A 116 -3.68 -8.05 12.72
C MET A 116 -2.41 -7.40 13.30
N SER A 117 -2.03 -7.87 14.50
CA SER A 117 -0.76 -7.55 15.14
C SER A 117 0.17 -8.75 15.03
N ILE A 118 1.21 -8.65 14.22
CA ILE A 118 2.20 -9.71 14.04
C ILE A 118 3.34 -9.45 15.02
N LYS A 119 3.40 -10.25 16.10
CA LYS A 119 4.25 -9.96 17.27
C LYS A 119 5.76 -10.21 17.09
N ASN A 120 6.21 -10.78 15.96
CA ASN A 120 7.59 -11.25 15.80
C ASN A 120 8.30 -10.70 14.55
N TRP A 121 7.74 -9.66 13.94
CA TRP A 121 8.38 -8.99 12.82
C TRP A 121 8.43 -7.49 13.04
N ASP A 122 9.51 -6.87 12.56
CA ASP A 122 9.59 -5.43 12.27
C ASP A 122 8.62 -5.01 11.12
N MET A 123 7.54 -5.77 10.92
CA MET A 123 6.51 -5.53 9.92
C MET A 123 5.41 -4.67 10.52
N ASP A 124 5.59 -3.39 10.28
CA ASP A 124 4.67 -2.34 10.67
C ASP A 124 3.60 -2.04 9.62
N HIS A 125 3.34 -3.00 8.72
CA HIS A 125 2.32 -2.92 7.67
C HIS A 125 0.91 -3.22 8.21
N TYR A 126 -0.11 -2.82 7.45
CA TYR A 126 -1.51 -3.02 7.82
C TYR A 126 -2.03 -4.39 7.35
N PHE A 127 -1.86 -5.41 8.19
CA PHE A 127 -2.35 -6.76 7.92
C PHE A 127 -3.81 -6.96 8.28
N LEU A 128 -4.48 -7.77 7.47
CA LEU A 128 -5.87 -8.21 7.63
C LEU A 128 -5.91 -9.74 7.73
N ASP A 129 -6.86 -10.25 8.51
CA ASP A 129 -7.21 -11.67 8.52
C ASP A 129 -8.12 -11.99 7.32
N LEU A 130 -7.51 -12.25 6.15
CA LEU A 130 -8.25 -12.60 4.95
C LEU A 130 -8.66 -14.08 4.99
N GLN A 131 -9.93 -14.34 5.26
CA GLN A 131 -10.44 -15.71 5.42
C GLN A 131 -10.81 -16.39 4.09
N GLY A 132 -10.97 -15.65 3.01
CA GLY A 132 -11.34 -16.23 1.72
C GLY A 132 -11.76 -15.18 0.70
N VAL A 133 -12.12 -15.67 -0.48
CA VAL A 133 -12.56 -14.85 -1.61
C VAL A 133 -13.84 -15.47 -2.16
N SER A 134 -14.77 -14.63 -2.62
CA SER A 134 -16.05 -15.05 -3.19
C SER A 134 -16.28 -14.37 -4.53
N ILE A 135 -16.94 -15.06 -5.47
CA ILE A 135 -17.42 -14.50 -6.75
C ILE A 135 -18.93 -14.72 -6.84
N ASP A 136 -19.70 -13.64 -6.96
CA ASP A 136 -21.17 -13.64 -6.93
C ASP A 136 -21.75 -14.41 -5.74
N ASN A 137 -21.29 -14.07 -4.53
CA ASN A 137 -21.67 -14.72 -3.26
C ASN A 137 -21.28 -16.21 -3.13
N SER A 138 -20.59 -16.79 -4.12
CA SER A 138 -20.05 -18.15 -4.03
C SER A 138 -18.62 -18.10 -3.52
N ARG A 139 -18.37 -18.66 -2.32
CA ARG A 139 -17.04 -18.72 -1.72
C ARG A 139 -16.17 -19.72 -2.48
N LEU A 140 -14.98 -19.26 -2.87
CA LEU A 140 -13.99 -20.09 -3.55
C LEU A 140 -13.39 -21.10 -2.58
N LEU A 141 -13.12 -22.32 -3.07
CA LEU A 141 -12.48 -23.40 -2.32
C LEU A 141 -10.96 -23.19 -2.20
N ILE A 142 -10.56 -22.06 -1.62
CA ILE A 142 -9.17 -21.76 -1.30
C ILE A 142 -8.80 -22.55 -0.03
N PRO A 143 -7.70 -23.33 -0.03
CA PRO A 143 -7.29 -24.09 1.14
C PRO A 143 -7.15 -23.20 2.38
N GLU A 144 -7.62 -23.69 3.52
CA GLU A 144 -7.48 -23.00 4.80
C GLU A 144 -6.00 -22.72 5.10
N GLY A 145 -5.72 -21.57 5.70
CA GLY A 145 -4.35 -21.15 5.99
C GLY A 145 -3.57 -20.57 4.81
N THR A 146 -4.13 -20.53 3.60
CA THR A 146 -3.46 -19.94 2.41
C THR A 146 -3.02 -18.49 2.62
N PHE A 147 -3.78 -17.72 3.41
CA PHE A 147 -3.50 -16.32 3.75
C PHE A 147 -2.94 -16.12 5.16
N SER A 148 -2.66 -17.20 5.90
CA SER A 148 -2.13 -17.07 7.25
C SER A 148 -0.72 -16.49 7.23
N VAL A 149 -0.40 -15.68 8.24
CA VAL A 149 0.97 -15.25 8.51
C VAL A 149 1.77 -16.48 8.94
N LYS A 150 2.83 -16.79 8.21
CA LYS A 150 3.76 -17.86 8.59
C LYS A 150 4.91 -17.23 9.36
N GLY A 151 5.24 -17.78 10.53
CA GLY A 151 6.22 -17.20 11.46
C GLY A 151 7.68 -17.47 11.13
N GLU A 152 8.02 -17.91 9.92
CA GLU A 152 9.37 -18.32 9.55
C GLU A 152 10.09 -17.24 8.75
N PHE A 153 11.40 -17.10 9.00
CA PHE A 153 12.26 -15.98 8.63
C PHE A 153 12.40 -15.66 7.12
N ASN A 154 11.72 -16.38 6.22
CA ASN A 154 11.75 -16.13 4.76
C ASN A 154 10.39 -16.40 4.05
N GLU A 155 9.33 -16.75 4.77
CA GLU A 155 8.01 -17.00 4.17
C GLU A 155 6.96 -16.08 4.78
N THR A 156 6.90 -14.86 4.28
CA THR A 156 5.95 -13.87 4.78
C THR A 156 4.58 -14.09 4.17
N GLY A 157 3.81 -15.01 4.76
CA GLY A 157 2.38 -15.14 4.51
C GLY A 157 1.59 -13.91 5.02
N GLY A 158 0.27 -13.97 4.97
CA GLY A 158 -0.59 -12.84 5.35
C GLY A 158 -1.25 -12.13 4.16
N PHE A 159 -2.09 -11.17 4.48
CA PHE A 159 -2.68 -10.24 3.52
C PHE A 159 -2.57 -8.82 4.06
N MET A 160 -1.97 -7.91 3.31
CA MET A 160 -1.73 -6.53 3.76
C MET A 160 -2.37 -5.51 2.82
N ILE A 161 -2.71 -4.35 3.38
CA ILE A 161 -3.14 -3.19 2.61
C ILE A 161 -1.90 -2.44 2.13
N ASP A 162 -1.78 -2.28 0.81
CA ASP A 162 -0.70 -1.54 0.18
C ASP A 162 -1.23 -0.47 -0.79
N THR A 163 -0.85 0.79 -0.56
CA THR A 163 -1.18 1.93 -1.44
C THR A 163 -0.08 2.24 -2.46
N GLY A 164 1.09 1.59 -2.37
CA GLY A 164 2.18 1.76 -3.33
C GLY A 164 2.13 0.78 -4.51
N THR A 165 1.15 -0.12 -4.55
CA THR A 165 0.89 -1.05 -5.65
C THR A 165 -0.47 -0.79 -6.27
N THR A 166 -0.56 -0.77 -7.60
CA THR A 166 -1.79 -0.48 -8.35
C THR A 166 -2.77 -1.67 -8.43
N TYR A 167 -2.28 -2.90 -8.21
CA TYR A 167 -3.04 -4.15 -8.33
C TYR A 167 -2.89 -5.02 -7.08
N THR A 168 -3.89 -5.88 -6.83
CA THR A 168 -3.83 -6.84 -5.73
C THR A 168 -2.96 -8.04 -6.12
N SER A 169 -1.88 -8.26 -5.36
CA SER A 169 -1.09 -9.49 -5.42
C SER A 169 -1.69 -10.54 -4.47
N LEU A 170 -1.83 -11.77 -4.94
CA LEU A 170 -2.39 -12.88 -4.17
C LEU A 170 -1.40 -14.03 -4.07
N ASN A 171 -1.55 -14.82 -3.00
CA ASN A 171 -0.91 -16.13 -2.90
C ASN A 171 -1.17 -16.93 -4.21
N LYS A 172 -0.12 -17.60 -4.71
CA LYS A 172 -0.15 -18.33 -5.99
C LYS A 172 -1.33 -19.29 -6.10
N THR A 173 -1.64 -20.05 -5.06
CA THR A 173 -2.77 -20.99 -5.03
C THR A 173 -4.10 -20.26 -5.13
N ALA A 174 -4.31 -19.24 -4.29
CA ALA A 174 -5.52 -18.42 -4.32
C ALA A 174 -5.71 -17.73 -5.68
N PHE A 175 -4.62 -17.21 -6.27
CA PHE A 175 -4.64 -16.58 -7.59
C PHE A 175 -5.11 -17.55 -8.68
N TYR A 176 -4.60 -18.79 -8.72
CA TYR A 176 -5.00 -19.74 -9.76
C TYR A 176 -6.47 -20.16 -9.63
N ILE A 177 -6.95 -20.37 -8.41
CA ILE A 177 -8.37 -20.70 -8.15
C ILE A 177 -9.26 -19.54 -8.59
N LEU A 178 -8.94 -18.32 -8.16
CA LEU A 178 -9.66 -17.11 -8.56
C LEU A 178 -9.65 -16.93 -10.08
N ARG A 179 -8.48 -17.05 -10.70
CA ARG A 179 -8.31 -16.95 -12.15
C ARG A 179 -9.20 -17.95 -12.88
N TYR A 180 -9.18 -19.22 -12.46
CA TYR A 180 -9.95 -20.27 -13.10
C TYR A 180 -11.46 -19.97 -13.05
N GLU A 181 -11.97 -19.57 -11.88
CA GLU A 181 -13.39 -19.26 -11.70
C GLU A 181 -13.82 -18.00 -12.44
N LEU A 182 -13.01 -16.93 -12.42
CA LEU A 182 -13.24 -15.74 -13.26
C LEU A 182 -13.28 -16.10 -14.74
N ALA A 183 -12.34 -16.94 -15.17
CA ALA A 183 -12.23 -17.39 -16.55
C ALA A 183 -13.46 -18.19 -17.01
N ARG A 184 -14.13 -18.89 -16.09
CA ARG A 184 -15.38 -19.63 -16.37
C ARG A 184 -16.62 -18.73 -16.34
N LYS A 185 -16.66 -17.71 -15.48
CA LYS A 185 -17.81 -16.81 -15.30
C LYS A 185 -17.86 -15.63 -16.27
N VAL A 186 -16.71 -15.06 -16.64
CA VAL A 186 -16.67 -13.89 -17.52
C VAL A 186 -16.86 -14.34 -18.97
N ASN A 187 -18.02 -14.00 -19.53
CA ASN A 187 -18.36 -14.28 -20.92
C ASN A 187 -17.79 -13.23 -21.89
N ARG A 188 -16.47 -13.22 -22.05
CA ARG A 188 -15.75 -12.35 -23.00
C ARG A 188 -14.60 -13.13 -23.66
N GLN A 189 -14.20 -12.68 -24.86
CA GLN A 189 -13.05 -13.24 -25.54
C GLN A 189 -11.78 -13.00 -24.70
N ARG A 190 -11.07 -14.09 -24.36
CA ARG A 190 -9.77 -14.01 -23.69
C ARG A 190 -8.70 -13.56 -24.68
N VAL A 191 -7.77 -12.75 -24.20
CA VAL A 191 -6.60 -12.30 -24.95
C VAL A 191 -5.36 -12.40 -24.07
N ASP A 192 -4.19 -12.51 -24.68
CA ASP A 192 -2.93 -12.44 -23.97
C ASP A 192 -2.61 -10.99 -23.61
N ASP A 193 -1.96 -10.79 -22.46
CA ASP A 193 -1.36 -9.51 -22.11
C ASP A 193 -0.07 -9.32 -22.93
N PRO A 194 0.04 -8.27 -23.78
CA PRO A 194 1.25 -7.98 -24.52
C PRO A 194 2.50 -7.84 -23.65
N GLN A 195 2.33 -7.35 -22.40
CA GLN A 195 3.43 -7.17 -21.44
C GLN A 195 3.72 -8.43 -20.63
N LYS A 196 2.90 -9.49 -20.78
CA LYS A 196 2.96 -10.76 -20.02
C LYS A 196 2.92 -10.58 -18.50
N PHE A 197 2.41 -9.44 -18.04
CA PHE A 197 2.32 -9.08 -16.64
C PHE A 197 1.09 -9.76 -16.00
N PHE A 198 -0.06 -9.66 -16.66
CA PHE A 198 -1.31 -10.26 -16.23
C PHE A 198 -1.54 -11.64 -16.88
N ARG A 199 -2.13 -12.57 -16.12
CA ARG A 199 -2.38 -13.97 -16.56
C ARG A 199 -3.81 -14.22 -17.03
N LEU A 200 -4.67 -13.20 -17.05
CA LEU A 200 -6.05 -13.27 -17.50
C LEU A 200 -6.48 -11.89 -17.98
N CYS A 201 -6.64 -11.74 -19.31
CA CYS A 201 -7.14 -10.52 -19.93
C CYS A 201 -8.30 -10.84 -20.87
N TYR A 202 -9.15 -9.85 -21.11
CA TYR A 202 -10.31 -9.97 -21.99
C TYR A 202 -10.34 -8.81 -22.97
N LYS A 203 -10.85 -9.08 -24.17
CA LYS A 203 -11.10 -8.03 -25.16
C LYS A 203 -12.24 -7.14 -24.67
N VAL A 204 -11.94 -5.86 -24.51
CA VAL A 204 -12.92 -4.81 -24.22
C VAL A 204 -13.37 -4.21 -25.55
N TYR A 205 -14.68 -4.12 -25.77
CA TYR A 205 -15.24 -3.42 -26.93
C TYR A 205 -15.67 -2.03 -26.45
N GLY A 206 -15.00 -0.98 -26.94
CA GLY A 206 -15.25 0.40 -26.58
C GLY A 206 -14.08 1.05 -25.85
N SER A 207 -13.23 1.74 -26.59
CA SER A 207 -12.42 2.85 -26.07
C SER A 207 -13.03 4.10 -26.68
N VAL A 208 -13.68 4.92 -25.85
CA VAL A 208 -13.84 6.35 -26.15
C VAL A 208 -12.59 7.03 -25.63
#